data_AF-A0A662E498-F1
#
_entry.id   AF-A0A662E498-F1
#
_cell.length_a   1.000
_cell.length_b   1.000
_cell.length_c   1.000
_cell.angle_alpha   90.00
_cell.angle_beta   90.00
_cell.angle_gamma   90.00
#
_symmetry.space_group_name_H-M   'P 1'
#
loop_
_entity.id
_entity.type
_entity.pdbx_description
1 polymer ?
#
loop_
_entity_poly.entity_id
_entity_poly.type
_entity_poly.pdbx_seq_one_letter_code
_entity_poly.pdbx_strand_id
1 'polypeptide(L)'
;VAFLAMDLDARGRPDLSQHFVERFVEVSGDDGLYEHMDFYKTYRAYVRAKVAAFTSEDPDLSHAEQRLKRNAARRSFGLAYRYSGGDTRPPLIVFFGLMGTGKSSLSRYLREVYGWHLISTDEVRKQISGVGEATRVWVPYGTGLYSAEMNELTYVESCRRAGDLIDAGLPVAIDGAFKTAEQRQIVMDMAREHGGNVRFVETVCEPDAQRQRLEARQVYDTRSDGRIELMERQRTEFESPAIDVSHLFSELPTDGPVDDTRRRLIAFLKERDMLETLRR
;
A
#
# COMPACT_ATOMS: atom_id res chain seq x y z
N VAL A 1 -13.38 -5.30 -28.98
CA VAL A 1 -14.05 -4.84 -27.74
C VAL A 1 -13.24 -5.19 -26.50
N ALA A 2 -13.02 -6.48 -26.19
CA ALA A 2 -12.30 -6.93 -25.00
C ALA A 2 -10.95 -6.26 -24.71
N PHE A 3 -10.16 -5.93 -25.74
CA PHE A 3 -8.83 -5.35 -25.53
C PHE A 3 -8.91 -3.91 -25.02
N LEU A 4 -9.82 -3.10 -25.56
CA LEU A 4 -10.02 -1.73 -25.08
C LEU A 4 -10.60 -1.75 -23.66
N ALA A 5 -11.57 -2.63 -23.40
CA ALA A 5 -12.14 -2.82 -22.07
C ALA A 5 -11.04 -3.19 -21.04
N MET A 6 -10.21 -4.21 -21.33
CA MET A 6 -9.08 -4.56 -20.48
C MET A 6 -8.07 -3.40 -20.31
N ASP A 7 -7.84 -2.60 -21.35
CA ASP A 7 -6.97 -1.43 -21.29
C ASP A 7 -7.48 -0.31 -20.37
N LEU A 8 -8.80 -0.16 -20.27
CA LEU A 8 -9.47 0.75 -19.35
C LEU A 8 -9.38 0.20 -17.91
N ASP A 9 -9.62 -1.09 -17.74
CA ASP A 9 -9.44 -1.79 -16.45
C ASP A 9 -8.00 -1.65 -15.94
N ALA A 10 -7.00 -1.82 -16.81
CA ALA A 10 -5.58 -1.65 -16.48
C ALA A 10 -5.16 -0.21 -16.13
N ARG A 11 -6.02 0.76 -16.42
CA ARG A 11 -5.86 2.18 -16.06
C ARG A 11 -6.71 2.58 -14.87
N GLY A 12 -7.29 1.63 -14.15
CA GLY A 12 -8.15 1.89 -12.99
C GLY A 12 -9.50 2.51 -13.37
N ARG A 13 -9.99 2.25 -14.59
CA ARG A 13 -11.29 2.76 -15.09
C ARG A 13 -12.25 1.63 -15.46
N PRO A 14 -12.63 0.76 -14.50
CA PRO A 14 -13.62 -0.30 -14.74
C PRO A 14 -15.00 0.27 -15.07
N ASP A 15 -15.33 1.46 -14.57
CA ASP A 15 -16.53 2.21 -14.93
C ASP A 15 -16.62 2.48 -16.43
N LEU A 16 -15.52 2.96 -17.05
CA LEU A 16 -15.45 3.19 -18.48
C LEU A 16 -15.41 1.89 -19.28
N SER A 17 -14.73 0.87 -18.75
CA SER A 17 -14.69 -0.47 -19.36
C SER A 17 -16.10 -1.05 -19.48
N GLN A 18 -16.86 -1.01 -18.39
CA GLN A 18 -18.24 -1.47 -18.32
C GLN A 18 -19.13 -0.65 -19.24
N HIS A 19 -19.13 0.67 -19.12
CA HIS A 19 -19.95 1.55 -19.96
C HIS A 19 -19.68 1.34 -21.47
N PHE A 20 -18.41 1.18 -21.85
CA PHE A 20 -18.04 0.92 -23.23
C PHE A 20 -18.59 -0.43 -23.73
N VAL A 21 -18.49 -1.49 -22.93
CA VAL A 21 -18.98 -2.83 -23.30
C VAL A 21 -20.51 -2.82 -23.40
N GLU A 22 -21.20 -2.27 -22.42
CA GLU A 22 -22.65 -2.15 -22.41
C GLU A 22 -23.15 -1.40 -23.64
N ARG A 23 -22.57 -0.22 -23.92
CA ARG A 23 -22.97 0.59 -25.07
C ARG A 23 -22.67 -0.10 -26.40
N PHE A 24 -21.58 -0.86 -26.48
CA PHE A 24 -21.26 -1.64 -27.67
C PHE A 24 -22.32 -2.71 -27.92
N VAL A 25 -22.69 -3.49 -26.90
CA VAL A 25 -23.70 -4.54 -27.00
C VAL A 25 -25.07 -3.97 -27.37
N GLU A 26 -25.47 -2.86 -26.75
CA GLU A 26 -26.73 -2.17 -27.07
C GLU A 26 -26.84 -1.76 -28.55
N VAL A 27 -25.73 -1.30 -29.15
CA VAL A 27 -25.70 -0.83 -30.54
C VAL A 27 -25.54 -2.00 -31.51
N SER A 28 -24.74 -3.01 -31.16
CA SER A 28 -24.49 -4.16 -32.04
C SER A 28 -25.59 -5.23 -31.99
N GLY A 29 -26.35 -5.30 -30.89
CA GLY A 29 -27.31 -6.38 -30.60
C GLY A 29 -26.64 -7.73 -30.33
N ASP A 30 -25.35 -7.74 -30.01
CA ASP A 30 -24.55 -8.97 -29.79
C ASP A 30 -24.43 -9.28 -28.29
N ASP A 31 -25.48 -9.84 -27.72
CA ASP A 31 -25.52 -10.22 -26.31
C ASP A 31 -24.52 -11.35 -25.98
N GLY A 32 -24.20 -12.19 -26.97
CA GLY A 32 -23.23 -13.29 -26.82
C GLY A 32 -21.81 -12.81 -26.53
N LEU A 33 -21.53 -11.52 -26.75
CA LEU A 33 -20.24 -10.92 -26.45
C LEU A 33 -19.87 -11.10 -24.97
N TYR A 34 -20.81 -10.94 -24.03
CA TYR A 34 -20.54 -11.02 -22.59
C TYR A 34 -19.89 -12.35 -22.19
N GLU A 35 -20.35 -13.46 -22.77
CA GLU A 35 -19.83 -14.80 -22.47
C GLU A 35 -18.35 -14.98 -22.84
N HIS A 36 -17.85 -14.19 -23.80
CA HIS A 36 -16.50 -14.31 -24.35
C HIS A 36 -15.56 -13.23 -23.81
N MET A 37 -16.09 -12.19 -23.17
CA MET A 37 -15.32 -11.02 -22.74
C MET A 37 -14.19 -11.40 -21.79
N ASP A 38 -14.48 -12.16 -20.75
CA ASP A 38 -13.50 -12.54 -19.74
C ASP A 38 -12.40 -13.44 -20.31
N PHE A 39 -12.73 -14.34 -21.23
CA PHE A 39 -11.73 -15.15 -21.93
C PHE A 39 -10.72 -14.27 -22.70
N TYR A 40 -11.21 -13.35 -23.54
CA TYR A 40 -10.33 -12.49 -24.34
C TYR A 40 -9.60 -11.44 -23.49
N LYS A 41 -10.23 -10.91 -22.45
CA LYS A 41 -9.60 -10.02 -21.47
C LYS A 41 -8.48 -10.75 -20.72
N THR A 42 -8.73 -11.98 -20.24
CA THR A 42 -7.73 -12.86 -19.60
C THR A 42 -6.53 -13.06 -20.51
N TYR A 43 -6.78 -13.55 -21.73
CA TYR A 43 -5.72 -13.83 -22.70
C TYR A 43 -4.84 -12.61 -22.96
N ARG A 44 -5.46 -11.44 -23.20
CA ARG A 44 -4.70 -10.23 -23.53
C ARG A 44 -3.95 -9.68 -22.33
N ALA A 45 -4.55 -9.69 -21.14
CA ALA A 45 -3.90 -9.29 -19.90
C ALA A 45 -2.68 -10.18 -19.63
N TYR A 46 -2.81 -11.50 -19.80
CA TYR A 46 -1.71 -12.45 -19.63
C TYR A 46 -0.57 -12.21 -20.63
N VAL A 47 -0.87 -11.99 -21.91
CA VAL A 47 0.14 -11.66 -22.92
C VAL A 47 0.90 -10.38 -22.55
N ARG A 48 0.20 -9.32 -22.13
CA ARG A 48 0.84 -8.08 -21.66
C ARG A 48 1.71 -8.32 -20.44
N ALA A 49 1.23 -9.14 -19.51
CA ALA A 49 1.95 -9.48 -18.30
C ALA A 49 3.28 -10.15 -18.62
N LYS A 50 3.26 -11.16 -19.52
CA LYS A 50 4.47 -11.84 -19.99
C LYS A 50 5.45 -10.90 -20.68
N VAL A 51 4.97 -10.07 -21.61
CA VAL A 51 5.84 -9.11 -22.31
C VAL A 51 6.49 -8.16 -21.31
N ALA A 52 5.71 -7.59 -20.38
CA ALA A 52 6.23 -6.69 -19.37
C ALA A 52 7.22 -7.39 -18.41
N ALA A 53 6.98 -8.67 -18.08
CA ALA A 53 7.88 -9.46 -17.24
C ALA A 53 9.22 -9.70 -17.94
N PHE A 54 9.21 -10.17 -19.20
CA PHE A 54 10.44 -10.37 -19.97
C PHE A 54 11.21 -9.06 -20.20
N THR A 55 10.51 -7.98 -20.55
CA THR A 55 11.15 -6.66 -20.68
C THR A 55 11.72 -6.16 -19.35
N SER A 56 11.21 -6.62 -18.20
CA SER A 56 11.71 -6.17 -16.90
C SER A 56 13.06 -6.78 -16.50
N GLU A 57 13.48 -7.85 -17.19
CA GLU A 57 14.76 -8.53 -17.00
C GLU A 57 15.85 -8.02 -17.97
N ASP A 58 15.51 -7.03 -18.80
CA ASP A 58 16.45 -6.42 -19.74
C ASP A 58 17.60 -5.71 -18.97
N PRO A 59 18.86 -6.12 -19.15
CA PRO A 59 20.00 -5.54 -18.46
C PRO A 59 20.31 -4.10 -18.90
N ASP A 60 19.80 -3.66 -20.07
CA ASP A 60 20.01 -2.29 -20.57
C ASP A 60 19.08 -1.26 -19.88
N LEU A 61 18.07 -1.72 -19.14
CA LEU A 61 17.17 -0.86 -18.39
C LEU A 61 17.76 -0.43 -17.05
N SER A 62 17.50 0.82 -16.66
CA SER A 62 17.75 1.25 -15.28
C SER A 62 16.90 0.46 -14.29
N HIS A 63 17.36 0.38 -13.03
CA HIS A 63 16.57 -0.27 -11.97
C HIS A 63 15.17 0.34 -11.78
N ALA A 64 15.02 1.64 -12.03
CA ALA A 64 13.72 2.31 -11.98
C ALA A 64 12.78 1.81 -13.09
N GLU A 65 13.29 1.67 -14.32
CA GLU A 65 12.54 1.15 -15.45
C GLU A 65 12.19 -0.34 -15.29
N GLN A 66 13.15 -1.16 -14.85
CA GLN A 66 12.90 -2.58 -14.52
C GLN A 66 11.79 -2.70 -13.48
N ARG A 67 11.77 -1.83 -12.45
CA ARG A 67 10.70 -1.78 -11.45
C ARG A 67 9.36 -1.38 -12.08
N LEU A 68 9.32 -0.37 -12.94
CA LEU A 68 8.09 0.03 -13.65
C LEU A 68 7.52 -1.12 -14.49
N LYS A 69 8.38 -1.86 -15.20
CA LYS A 69 8.00 -3.03 -16.01
C LYS A 69 7.51 -4.19 -15.14
N ARG A 70 8.19 -4.52 -14.04
CA ARG A 70 7.71 -5.51 -13.05
C ARG A 70 6.34 -5.15 -12.49
N ASN A 71 6.10 -3.88 -12.19
CA ASN A 71 4.81 -3.43 -11.71
C ASN A 71 3.74 -3.56 -12.80
N ALA A 72 4.04 -3.18 -14.05
CA ALA A 72 3.11 -3.40 -15.17
C ALA A 72 2.78 -4.88 -15.41
N ALA A 73 3.77 -5.77 -15.24
CA ALA A 73 3.57 -7.21 -15.31
C ALA A 73 2.62 -7.69 -14.20
N ARG A 74 2.88 -7.31 -12.95
CA ARG A 74 2.02 -7.64 -11.80
C ARG A 74 0.58 -7.18 -12.02
N ARG A 75 0.37 -5.93 -12.47
CA ARG A 75 -0.98 -5.41 -12.77
C ARG A 75 -1.70 -6.27 -13.80
N SER A 76 -1.00 -6.62 -14.88
CA SER A 76 -1.59 -7.38 -15.98
C SER A 76 -1.84 -8.84 -15.59
N PHE A 77 -0.98 -9.46 -14.78
CA PHE A 77 -1.24 -10.80 -14.20
C PHE A 77 -2.42 -10.77 -13.24
N GLY A 78 -2.53 -9.75 -12.38
CA GLY A 78 -3.67 -9.57 -11.48
C GLY A 78 -4.99 -9.48 -12.23
N LEU A 79 -5.04 -8.69 -13.32
CA LEU A 79 -6.21 -8.62 -14.19
C LEU A 79 -6.52 -9.97 -14.85
N ALA A 80 -5.52 -10.66 -15.40
CA ALA A 80 -5.72 -11.97 -16.00
C ALA A 80 -6.30 -12.98 -15.01
N TYR A 81 -5.78 -12.98 -13.78
CA TYR A 81 -6.26 -13.85 -12.72
C TYR A 81 -7.72 -13.53 -12.33
N ARG A 82 -8.06 -12.24 -12.17
CA ARG A 82 -9.44 -11.80 -11.91
C ARG A 82 -10.42 -12.24 -12.98
N TYR A 83 -10.09 -12.02 -14.26
CA TYR A 83 -10.95 -12.44 -15.37
C TYR A 83 -11.09 -13.97 -15.47
N SER A 84 -10.12 -14.74 -14.97
CA SER A 84 -10.22 -16.20 -14.90
C SER A 84 -11.07 -16.72 -13.73
N GLY A 85 -11.75 -15.84 -12.98
CA GLY A 85 -12.56 -16.20 -11.81
C GLY A 85 -11.79 -16.24 -10.50
N GLY A 86 -10.58 -15.69 -10.48
CA GLY A 86 -9.75 -15.61 -9.28
C GLY A 86 -10.17 -14.51 -8.30
N ASP A 87 -10.22 -14.82 -7.01
CA ASP A 87 -10.55 -13.87 -5.92
C ASP A 87 -9.29 -13.47 -5.11
N THR A 88 -8.19 -13.12 -5.80
CA THR A 88 -6.98 -12.65 -5.10
C THR A 88 -7.19 -11.20 -4.69
N ARG A 89 -7.30 -11.00 -3.38
CA ARG A 89 -7.31 -9.69 -2.75
C ARG A 89 -5.87 -9.20 -2.58
N PRO A 90 -5.46 -8.10 -3.24
CA PRO A 90 -4.09 -7.61 -3.15
C PRO A 90 -3.69 -7.34 -1.70
N PRO A 91 -2.50 -7.78 -1.26
CA PRO A 91 -2.05 -7.56 0.10
C PRO A 91 -1.90 -6.06 0.42
N LEU A 92 -2.52 -5.61 1.51
CA LEU A 92 -2.34 -4.27 2.08
C LEU A 92 -1.85 -4.41 3.52
N ILE A 93 -0.63 -3.92 3.80
CA ILE A 93 -0.08 -3.85 5.15
C ILE A 93 -0.08 -2.41 5.64
N VAL A 94 -0.66 -2.15 6.80
CA VAL A 94 -0.55 -0.87 7.50
C VAL A 94 0.40 -1.04 8.67
N PHE A 95 1.60 -0.49 8.57
CA PHE A 95 2.49 -0.39 9.73
C PHE A 95 2.05 0.81 10.57
N PHE A 96 1.69 0.53 11.82
CA PHE A 96 1.24 1.54 12.77
C PHE A 96 1.88 1.33 14.15
N GLY A 97 1.61 2.25 15.08
CA GLY A 97 2.23 2.28 16.41
C GLY A 97 3.02 3.56 16.68
N LEU A 98 3.63 3.64 17.86
CA LEU A 98 4.34 4.82 18.34
C LEU A 98 5.56 5.19 17.48
N MET A 99 5.98 6.45 17.51
CA MET A 99 7.20 6.89 16.82
C MET A 99 8.44 6.16 17.36
N GLY A 100 9.42 5.89 16.50
CA GLY A 100 10.66 5.21 16.91
C GLY A 100 10.58 3.68 17.02
N THR A 101 9.39 3.06 16.90
CA THR A 101 9.21 1.60 17.02
C THR A 101 9.57 0.79 15.77
N GLY A 102 9.97 1.43 14.67
CA GLY A 102 10.53 0.72 13.50
C GLY A 102 9.62 0.55 12.29
N LYS A 103 8.39 1.08 12.29
CA LYS A 103 7.47 1.09 11.12
C LYS A 103 8.16 1.37 9.78
N SER A 104 8.83 2.52 9.67
CA SER A 104 9.51 2.95 8.45
C SER A 104 10.65 2.03 8.02
N SER A 105 11.29 1.33 8.95
CA SER A 105 12.34 0.37 8.60
C SER A 105 11.75 -0.86 7.91
N LEU A 106 10.60 -1.34 8.39
CA LEU A 106 9.93 -2.52 7.86
C LEU A 106 9.21 -2.24 6.54
N SER A 107 8.56 -1.08 6.45
CA SER A 107 7.87 -0.64 5.24
C SER A 107 8.86 -0.44 4.08
N ARG A 108 10.03 0.17 4.34
CA ARG A 108 11.14 0.28 3.37
C ARG A 108 11.69 -1.09 2.97
N TYR A 109 11.83 -2.01 3.91
CA TYR A 109 12.29 -3.37 3.61
C TYR A 109 11.34 -4.10 2.65
N LEU A 110 10.01 -4.00 2.84
CA LEU A 110 9.05 -4.57 1.87
C LEU A 110 9.15 -3.93 0.49
N ARG A 111 9.35 -2.61 0.44
CA ARG A 111 9.58 -1.89 -0.83
C ARG A 111 10.84 -2.36 -1.54
N GLU A 112 11.95 -2.46 -0.82
CA GLU A 112 13.28 -2.72 -1.40
C GLU A 112 13.46 -4.20 -1.79
N VAL A 113 12.98 -5.12 -0.95
CA VAL A 113 13.20 -6.56 -1.16
C VAL A 113 12.07 -7.21 -1.95
N TYR A 114 10.81 -6.80 -1.72
CA TYR A 114 9.64 -7.43 -2.33
C TYR A 114 8.97 -6.57 -3.40
N GLY A 115 9.45 -5.33 -3.58
CA GLY A 115 8.91 -4.39 -4.57
C GLY A 115 7.50 -3.88 -4.21
N TRP A 116 7.12 -3.90 -2.93
CA TRP A 116 5.82 -3.38 -2.50
C TRP A 116 5.76 -1.86 -2.71
N HIS A 117 4.58 -1.36 -3.02
CA HIS A 117 4.36 0.08 -3.09
C HIS A 117 4.26 0.64 -1.68
N LEU A 118 5.17 1.56 -1.33
CA LEU A 118 5.19 2.22 -0.04
C LEU A 118 4.48 3.57 -0.12
N ILE A 119 3.49 3.78 0.74
CA ILE A 119 2.83 5.07 0.98
C ILE A 119 3.19 5.49 2.40
N SER A 120 4.06 6.50 2.53
CA SER A 120 4.40 7.10 3.82
C SER A 120 3.49 8.30 4.08
N THR A 121 2.78 8.32 5.21
CA THR A 121 1.91 9.46 5.55
C THR A 121 2.72 10.75 5.73
N ASP A 122 3.97 10.65 6.19
CA ASP A 122 4.86 11.81 6.33
C ASP A 122 5.27 12.37 4.96
N GLU A 123 5.53 11.51 3.97
CA GLU A 123 5.84 11.93 2.60
C GLU A 123 4.61 12.51 1.90
N VAL A 124 3.44 11.86 2.04
CA VAL A 124 2.17 12.36 1.50
C VAL A 124 1.85 13.73 2.07
N ARG A 125 1.96 13.92 3.39
CA ARG A 125 1.73 15.20 4.08
C ARG A 125 2.60 16.32 3.51
N LYS A 126 3.88 16.05 3.24
CA LYS A 126 4.81 17.02 2.64
C LYS A 126 4.40 17.36 1.19
N GLN A 127 4.05 16.35 0.41
CA GLN A 127 3.64 16.55 -0.99
C GLN A 127 2.35 17.37 -1.12
N ILE A 128 1.31 17.06 -0.35
CA ILE A 128 0.01 17.77 -0.46
C ILE A 128 0.07 19.20 0.10
N SER A 129 1.02 19.49 0.99
CA SER A 129 1.22 20.83 1.54
C SER A 129 2.14 21.72 0.68
N GLY A 130 2.69 21.20 -0.42
CA GLY A 130 3.60 21.93 -1.29
C GLY A 130 4.98 22.20 -0.70
N VAL A 131 5.31 21.59 0.46
CA VAL A 131 6.64 21.69 1.07
C VAL A 131 7.50 20.54 0.52
N GLY A 132 8.59 20.86 -0.19
CA GLY A 132 9.41 19.87 -0.88
C GLY A 132 9.85 18.67 -0.01
N GLU A 133 10.02 17.49 -0.63
CA GLU A 133 10.28 16.20 0.04
C GLU A 133 11.48 16.19 1.01
N ALA A 134 12.42 17.13 0.86
CA ALA A 134 13.63 17.25 1.68
C ALA A 134 13.55 18.32 2.79
N THR A 135 12.44 19.05 2.92
CA THR A 135 12.34 20.18 3.85
C THR A 135 11.71 19.75 5.16
N ARG A 136 12.50 19.79 6.23
CA ARG A 136 12.01 19.61 7.61
C ARG A 136 11.30 20.90 8.02
N VAL A 137 9.99 20.85 8.24
CA VAL A 137 9.24 22.04 8.67
C VAL A 137 9.10 22.03 10.18
N TRP A 138 9.76 22.97 10.84
CA TRP A 138 9.57 23.24 12.26
C TRP A 138 8.20 23.91 12.47
N VAL A 139 7.15 23.11 12.61
CA VAL A 139 5.81 23.58 12.99
C VAL A 139 5.48 23.02 14.39
N PRO A 140 4.83 23.81 15.27
CA PRO A 140 4.26 23.28 16.51
C PRO A 140 3.28 22.13 16.24
N TYR A 141 3.28 21.13 17.13
CA TYR A 141 2.36 19.99 17.05
C TYR A 141 0.89 20.45 17.01
N GLY A 142 0.09 19.87 16.11
CA GLY A 142 -1.32 20.23 15.94
C GLY A 142 -1.59 21.50 15.12
N THR A 143 -0.56 22.10 14.52
CA THR A 143 -0.70 23.30 13.67
C THR A 143 0.01 23.10 12.32
N GLY A 144 -0.40 23.87 11.30
CA GLY A 144 0.12 23.74 9.93
C GLY A 144 0.02 22.31 9.39
N LEU A 145 1.17 21.69 9.09
CA LEU A 145 1.26 20.34 8.52
C LEU A 145 0.62 19.24 9.40
N TYR A 146 0.53 19.46 10.70
CA TYR A 146 0.02 18.48 11.67
C TYR A 146 -1.33 18.87 12.26
N SER A 147 -2.02 19.85 11.68
CA SER A 147 -3.40 20.19 12.03
C SER A 147 -4.35 19.00 11.81
N ALA A 148 -5.50 19.00 12.49
CA ALA A 148 -6.52 17.96 12.33
C ALA A 148 -6.96 17.83 10.85
N GLU A 149 -7.25 18.97 10.22
CA GLU A 149 -7.61 19.07 8.80
C GLU A 149 -6.51 18.50 7.89
N MET A 150 -5.23 18.84 8.12
CA MET A 150 -4.14 18.31 7.31
C MET A 150 -3.90 16.80 7.52
N ASN A 151 -4.12 16.30 8.73
CA ASN A 151 -4.06 14.86 9.00
C ASN A 151 -5.17 14.12 8.26
N GLU A 152 -6.40 14.64 8.28
CA GLU A 152 -7.52 14.07 7.54
C GLU A 152 -7.22 14.02 6.04
N LEU A 153 -6.81 15.15 5.44
CA LEU A 153 -6.41 15.23 4.03
C LEU A 153 -5.28 14.25 3.69
N THR A 154 -4.30 14.11 4.59
CA THR A 154 -3.19 13.15 4.41
C THR A 154 -3.71 11.72 4.38
N TYR A 155 -4.63 11.33 5.27
CA TYR A 155 -5.16 9.97 5.31
C TYR A 155 -6.07 9.68 4.12
N VAL A 156 -6.92 10.63 3.72
CA VAL A 156 -7.77 10.52 2.52
C VAL A 156 -6.91 10.33 1.28
N GLU A 157 -5.89 11.16 1.07
CA GLU A 157 -5.01 11.03 -0.10
C GLU A 157 -4.17 9.75 -0.05
N SER A 158 -3.72 9.34 1.14
CA SER A 158 -3.01 8.06 1.32
C SER A 158 -3.88 6.87 0.96
N CYS A 159 -5.16 6.89 1.36
CA CYS A 159 -6.15 5.87 1.04
C CYS A 159 -6.50 5.86 -0.45
N ARG A 160 -6.70 7.04 -1.05
CA ARG A 160 -6.93 7.16 -2.51
C ARG A 160 -5.80 6.53 -3.31
N ARG A 161 -4.54 6.87 -2.99
CA ARG A 161 -3.36 6.26 -3.63
C ARG A 161 -3.24 4.76 -3.41
N ALA A 162 -3.61 4.28 -2.21
CA ALA A 162 -3.62 2.85 -1.90
C ALA A 162 -4.70 2.12 -2.70
N GLY A 163 -5.91 2.68 -2.80
CA GLY A 163 -7.02 2.17 -3.61
C GLY A 163 -6.62 2.01 -5.07
N ASP A 164 -6.04 3.04 -5.69
CA ASP A 164 -5.54 2.98 -7.07
C ASP A 164 -4.56 1.80 -7.30
N LEU A 165 -3.73 1.51 -6.31
CA LEU A 165 -2.74 0.42 -6.37
C LEU A 165 -3.39 -0.95 -6.13
N ILE A 166 -4.39 -1.03 -5.25
CA ILE A 166 -5.16 -2.24 -4.99
C ILE A 166 -6.02 -2.60 -6.20
N ASP A 167 -6.71 -1.64 -6.83
CA ASP A 167 -7.45 -1.86 -8.07
C ASP A 167 -6.55 -2.36 -9.19
N ALA A 168 -5.32 -1.87 -9.20
CA ALA A 168 -4.26 -2.33 -10.07
C ALA A 168 -3.69 -3.72 -9.70
N GLY A 169 -4.13 -4.36 -8.63
CA GLY A 169 -3.66 -5.67 -8.21
C GLY A 169 -2.27 -5.66 -7.56
N LEU A 170 -1.80 -4.51 -7.07
CA LEU A 170 -0.45 -4.34 -6.54
C LEU A 170 -0.43 -4.44 -5.01
N PRO A 171 0.61 -5.05 -4.42
CA PRO A 171 0.77 -5.08 -2.98
C PRO A 171 1.21 -3.71 -2.44
N VAL A 172 0.60 -3.29 -1.34
CA VAL A 172 0.76 -1.95 -0.76
C VAL A 172 1.17 -2.03 0.70
N ALA A 173 2.15 -1.23 1.08
CA ALA A 173 2.51 -0.96 2.47
C ALA A 173 2.23 0.51 2.77
N ILE A 174 1.44 0.78 3.82
CA ILE A 174 1.23 2.13 4.35
C ILE A 174 2.03 2.26 5.64
N ASP A 175 2.79 3.34 5.77
CA ASP A 175 3.55 3.69 6.99
C ASP A 175 2.97 4.98 7.58
N GLY A 176 2.36 4.87 8.76
CA GLY A 176 1.76 6.01 9.45
C GLY A 176 1.51 5.75 10.92
N ALA A 177 1.11 6.80 11.66
CA ALA A 177 0.86 6.67 13.09
C ALA A 177 -0.46 5.91 13.40
N PHE A 178 -1.54 6.22 12.66
CA PHE A 178 -2.90 5.66 12.82
C PHE A 178 -3.31 5.47 14.29
N LYS A 179 -3.32 6.58 15.02
CA LYS A 179 -3.44 6.64 16.49
C LYS A 179 -4.84 6.29 16.97
N THR A 180 -5.87 6.71 16.24
CA THR A 180 -7.27 6.54 16.65
C THR A 180 -7.97 5.45 15.83
N ALA A 181 -9.06 4.92 16.36
CA ALA A 181 -9.91 3.95 15.68
C ALA A 181 -10.47 4.52 14.36
N GLU A 182 -10.89 5.78 14.37
CA GLU A 182 -11.41 6.48 13.18
C GLU A 182 -10.38 6.54 12.04
N GLN A 183 -9.12 6.85 12.35
CA GLN A 183 -8.05 6.86 11.35
C GLN A 183 -7.81 5.49 10.72
N ARG A 184 -7.98 4.42 11.50
CA ARG A 184 -7.86 3.04 11.02
C ARG A 184 -9.09 2.62 10.23
N GLN A 185 -10.27 3.10 10.61
CA GLN A 185 -11.54 2.82 9.93
C GLN A 185 -11.51 3.26 8.47
N ILE A 186 -10.99 4.46 8.18
CA ILE A 186 -10.86 4.96 6.80
C ILE A 186 -10.07 3.98 5.91
N VAL A 187 -8.99 3.38 6.45
CA VAL A 187 -8.19 2.39 5.70
C VAL A 187 -8.93 1.06 5.54
N MET A 188 -9.68 0.64 6.56
CA MET A 188 -10.50 -0.57 6.48
C MET A 188 -11.63 -0.43 5.45
N ASP A 189 -12.28 0.72 5.39
CA ASP A 189 -13.34 1.00 4.43
C ASP A 189 -12.78 1.05 3.00
N MET A 190 -11.66 1.75 2.78
CA MET A 190 -10.96 1.75 1.49
C MET A 190 -10.54 0.32 1.08
N ALA A 191 -9.97 -0.46 1.99
CA ALA A 191 -9.61 -1.84 1.67
C ALA A 191 -10.83 -2.70 1.30
N ARG A 192 -11.97 -2.48 1.95
CA ARG A 192 -13.22 -3.21 1.68
C ARG A 192 -13.82 -2.78 0.34
N GLU A 193 -13.79 -1.48 0.03
CA GLU A 193 -14.25 -0.90 -1.24
C GLU A 193 -13.46 -1.43 -2.45
N HIS A 194 -12.12 -1.44 -2.35
CA HIS A 194 -11.24 -1.87 -3.44
C HIS A 194 -10.90 -3.38 -3.41
N GLY A 195 -11.43 -4.13 -2.44
CA GLY A 195 -11.20 -5.57 -2.32
C GLY A 195 -9.77 -5.96 -1.90
N GLY A 196 -9.07 -5.11 -1.15
CA GLY A 196 -7.73 -5.38 -0.61
C GLY A 196 -7.74 -6.30 0.62
N ASN A 197 -6.71 -7.14 0.76
CA ASN A 197 -6.48 -7.95 1.96
C ASN A 197 -5.69 -7.14 2.97
N VAL A 198 -6.40 -6.36 3.81
CA VAL A 198 -5.77 -5.48 4.81
C VAL A 198 -5.34 -6.23 6.06
N ARG A 199 -4.12 -5.92 6.55
CA ARG A 199 -3.67 -6.26 7.91
C ARG A 199 -2.93 -5.07 8.51
N PHE A 200 -3.16 -4.84 9.79
CA PHE A 200 -2.50 -3.82 10.58
C PHE A 200 -1.40 -4.47 11.41
N VAL A 201 -0.17 -3.96 11.28
CA VAL A 201 1.00 -4.44 12.00
C VAL A 201 1.43 -3.34 12.97
N GLU A 202 1.15 -3.55 14.24
CA GLU A 202 1.62 -2.66 15.30
C GLU A 202 3.08 -2.97 15.59
N THR A 203 3.95 -2.00 15.36
CA THR A 203 5.37 -2.18 15.72
C THR A 203 5.58 -1.72 17.16
N VAL A 204 6.08 -2.63 17.98
CA VAL A 204 6.34 -2.39 19.41
C VAL A 204 7.83 -2.59 19.71
N CYS A 205 8.35 -1.86 20.70
CA CYS A 205 9.70 -2.04 21.24
C CYS A 205 9.77 -1.53 22.67
N GLU A 206 10.80 -1.96 23.39
CA GLU A 206 11.08 -1.49 24.73
C GLU A 206 11.37 0.04 24.76
N PRO A 207 10.96 0.76 25.82
CA PRO A 207 11.12 2.22 25.91
C PRO A 207 12.56 2.71 25.72
N ASP A 208 13.55 1.96 26.21
CA ASP A 208 14.95 2.34 26.09
C ASP A 208 15.46 2.18 24.66
N ALA A 209 15.05 1.11 23.95
CA ALA A 209 15.34 0.94 22.54
C ALA A 209 14.65 2.02 21.69
N GLN A 210 13.41 2.37 22.03
CA GLN A 210 12.67 3.45 21.40
C GLN A 210 13.41 4.79 21.51
N ARG A 211 13.87 5.14 22.72
CA ARG A 211 14.62 6.37 23.00
C ARG A 211 15.91 6.44 22.19
N GLN A 212 16.75 5.40 22.26
CA GLN A 212 18.02 5.34 21.52
C GLN A 212 17.81 5.51 20.01
N ARG A 213 16.76 4.90 19.45
CA ARG A 213 16.43 5.04 18.02
C ARG A 213 16.01 6.45 17.65
N LEU A 214 15.23 7.13 18.50
CA LEU A 214 14.82 8.51 18.26
C LEU A 214 16.00 9.47 18.35
N GLU A 215 16.90 9.28 19.32
CA GLU A 215 18.14 10.06 19.47
C GLU A 215 19.05 9.90 18.25
N ALA A 216 19.31 8.66 17.81
CA ALA A 216 20.12 8.39 16.62
C ALA A 216 19.50 9.00 15.35
N ARG A 217 18.17 9.01 15.22
CA ARG A 217 17.47 9.61 14.07
C ARG A 217 17.62 11.12 14.00
N GLN A 218 17.69 11.82 15.14
CA GLN A 218 17.89 13.28 15.14
C GLN A 218 19.20 13.69 14.47
N VAL A 219 20.21 12.80 14.48
CA VAL A 219 21.54 13.04 13.93
C VAL A 219 21.62 12.66 12.44
N TYR A 220 20.89 11.63 11.97
CA TYR A 220 21.15 11.00 10.66
C TYR A 220 19.96 10.90 9.68
N ASP A 221 18.69 11.06 10.09
CA ASP A 221 17.52 10.88 9.18
C ASP A 221 16.53 12.05 9.32
N THR A 222 16.40 12.87 8.27
CA THR A 222 15.55 14.07 8.23
C THR A 222 14.14 13.80 7.66
N ARG A 223 13.82 12.55 7.27
CA ARG A 223 12.58 12.26 6.54
C ARG A 223 11.35 12.11 7.44
N SER A 224 11.52 11.66 8.69
CA SER A 224 10.43 11.52 9.67
C SER A 224 10.47 12.66 10.69
N ASP A 225 9.30 13.19 11.03
CA ASP A 225 9.16 14.36 11.92
C ASP A 225 8.93 13.96 13.40
N GLY A 226 9.04 12.67 13.72
CA GLY A 226 8.92 12.15 15.09
C GLY A 226 9.98 12.74 16.02
N ARG A 227 9.55 13.32 17.15
CA ARG A 227 10.41 13.95 18.17
C ARG A 227 10.13 13.35 19.54
N ILE A 228 11.17 13.21 20.37
CA ILE A 228 11.06 12.70 21.75
C ILE A 228 10.02 13.49 22.56
N GLU A 229 9.98 14.81 22.39
CA GLU A 229 9.02 15.72 23.04
C GLU A 229 7.55 15.41 22.70
N LEU A 230 7.30 14.74 21.58
CA LEU A 230 5.97 14.36 21.10
C LEU A 230 5.58 12.92 21.45
N MET A 231 6.52 12.15 22.00
CA MET A 231 6.34 10.73 22.31
C MET A 231 5.28 10.53 23.40
N GLU A 232 5.38 11.26 24.51
CA GLU A 232 4.43 11.13 25.63
C GLU A 232 3.01 11.55 25.22
N ARG A 233 2.88 12.64 24.45
CA ARG A 233 1.58 13.07 23.91
C ARG A 233 1.00 12.06 22.93
N GLN A 234 1.83 11.48 22.06
CA GLN A 234 1.37 10.44 21.14
C GLN A 234 0.87 9.20 21.90
N ARG A 235 1.57 8.81 22.98
CA ARG A 235 1.16 7.68 23.82
C ARG A 235 -0.20 7.92 24.48
N THR A 236 -0.49 9.15 24.93
CA THR A 236 -1.80 9.48 25.52
C THR A 236 -2.95 9.47 24.52
N GLU A 237 -2.67 9.76 23.25
CA GLU A 237 -3.67 9.79 22.16
C GLU A 237 -3.81 8.45 21.42
N PHE A 238 -3.03 7.44 21.79
CA PHE A 238 -3.01 6.15 21.09
C PHE A 238 -4.12 5.24 21.61
N GLU A 239 -5.07 4.92 20.75
CA GLU A 239 -6.17 4.01 21.05
C GLU A 239 -5.82 2.61 20.60
N SER A 240 -5.97 1.62 21.50
CA SER A 240 -5.88 0.22 21.13
C SER A 240 -6.95 -0.17 20.09
N PRO A 241 -6.68 -1.18 19.25
CA PRO A 241 -7.69 -1.70 18.32
C PRO A 241 -8.95 -2.17 19.05
N ALA A 242 -10.12 -1.92 18.45
CA ALA A 242 -11.38 -2.42 18.99
C ALA A 242 -11.46 -3.95 18.86
N ILE A 243 -12.17 -4.58 19.79
CA ILE A 243 -12.21 -6.04 19.94
C ILE A 243 -12.80 -6.74 18.71
N ASP A 244 -13.83 -6.14 18.10
CA ASP A 244 -14.55 -6.64 16.93
C ASP A 244 -13.67 -6.74 15.68
N VAL A 245 -12.71 -5.83 15.53
CA VAL A 245 -11.75 -5.83 14.40
C VAL A 245 -10.37 -6.39 14.75
N SER A 246 -10.17 -6.86 15.98
CA SER A 246 -8.86 -7.34 16.49
C SER A 246 -8.18 -8.39 15.62
N HIS A 247 -8.94 -9.21 14.90
CA HIS A 247 -8.45 -10.22 13.96
C HIS A 247 -7.65 -9.64 12.77
N LEU A 248 -7.79 -8.34 12.48
CA LEU A 248 -7.01 -7.63 11.45
C LEU A 248 -5.68 -7.10 11.98
N PHE A 249 -5.50 -7.08 13.30
CA PHE A 249 -4.37 -6.46 13.98
C PHE A 249 -3.39 -7.52 14.48
N SER A 250 -2.11 -7.21 14.43
CA SER A 250 -1.07 -8.05 15.02
C SER A 250 0.08 -7.20 15.49
N GLU A 251 0.56 -7.48 16.69
CA GLU A 251 1.76 -6.86 17.23
C GLU A 251 3.00 -7.55 16.66
N LEU A 252 4.00 -6.75 16.33
CA LEU A 252 5.30 -7.20 15.86
C LEU A 252 6.40 -6.56 16.72
N PRO A 253 6.99 -7.34 17.65
CA PRO A 253 8.14 -6.89 18.43
C PRO A 253 9.33 -6.61 17.52
N THR A 254 9.91 -5.43 17.68
CA THR A 254 11.06 -4.96 16.90
C THR A 254 12.34 -4.88 17.72
N ASP A 255 12.33 -5.39 18.94
CA ASP A 255 13.54 -5.49 19.77
C ASP A 255 14.54 -6.50 19.20
N GLY A 256 15.81 -6.22 19.46
CA GLY A 256 16.94 -6.99 18.97
C GLY A 256 17.41 -6.59 17.57
N PRO A 257 18.18 -7.48 16.90
CA PRO A 257 18.74 -7.22 15.58
C PRO A 257 17.66 -6.97 14.51
N VAL A 258 17.99 -6.10 13.55
CA VAL A 258 17.09 -5.76 12.43
C VAL A 258 16.71 -6.99 11.61
N ASP A 259 17.63 -7.93 11.40
CA ASP A 259 17.38 -9.14 10.61
C ASP A 259 16.42 -10.12 11.30
N ASP A 260 16.40 -10.14 12.64
CA ASP A 260 15.42 -10.93 13.39
C ASP A 260 14.02 -10.36 13.21
N THR A 261 13.90 -9.03 13.31
CA THR A 261 12.63 -8.33 13.07
C THR A 261 12.13 -8.57 11.64
N ARG A 262 13.02 -8.50 10.65
CA ARG A 262 12.68 -8.84 9.25
C ARG A 262 12.20 -10.27 9.11
N ARG A 263 12.87 -11.25 9.73
CA ARG A 263 12.45 -12.66 9.71
C ARG A 263 11.06 -12.85 10.32
N ARG A 264 10.76 -12.19 11.44
CA ARG A 264 9.42 -12.22 12.07
C ARG A 264 8.35 -11.66 11.13
N LEU A 265 8.61 -10.52 10.48
CA LEU A 265 7.69 -9.95 9.50
C LEU A 265 7.43 -10.92 8.34
N ILE A 266 8.47 -11.56 7.80
CA ILE A 266 8.31 -12.49 6.69
C ILE A 266 7.54 -13.75 7.10
N ALA A 267 7.78 -14.28 8.30
CA ALA A 267 6.97 -15.39 8.83
C ALA A 267 5.49 -15.00 8.93
N PHE A 268 5.20 -13.84 9.53
CA PHE A 268 3.85 -13.28 9.66
C PHE A 268 3.12 -13.16 8.31
N LEU A 269 3.81 -12.63 7.28
CA LEU A 269 3.21 -12.45 5.96
C LEU A 269 2.98 -13.78 5.23
N LYS A 270 3.83 -14.79 5.45
CA LYS A 270 3.65 -16.14 4.88
C LYS A 270 2.45 -16.85 5.49
N GLU A 271 2.31 -16.81 6.82
CA GLU A 271 1.19 -17.44 7.54
C GLU A 271 -0.19 -16.90 7.11
N ARG A 272 -0.23 -15.73 6.48
CA ARG A 272 -1.45 -15.04 6.02
C ARG A 272 -1.57 -15.02 4.49
N ASP A 273 -0.74 -15.78 3.79
CA ASP A 273 -0.68 -15.87 2.33
C ASP A 273 -0.45 -14.52 1.62
N MET A 274 0.12 -13.54 2.32
CA MET A 274 0.35 -12.19 1.80
C MET A 274 1.63 -12.06 0.96
N LEU A 275 2.45 -13.11 0.92
CA LEU A 275 3.64 -13.21 0.06
C LEU A 275 3.49 -14.19 -1.10
N GLU A 276 2.54 -15.13 -1.03
CA GLU A 276 2.37 -16.16 -2.07
C GLU A 276 1.76 -15.61 -3.37
N THR A 277 1.00 -14.51 -3.29
CA THR A 277 0.51 -13.77 -4.47
C THR A 277 1.64 -13.19 -5.33
N LEU A 278 2.91 -13.30 -4.91
CA LEU A 278 4.08 -12.74 -5.59
C LEU A 278 4.93 -13.79 -6.34
N ARG A 279 4.57 -15.08 -6.23
CA ARG A 279 5.38 -16.20 -6.75
C ARG A 279 4.65 -17.16 -7.69
N ARG A 280 3.41 -16.88 -8.11
CA ARG A 280 2.69 -17.70 -9.11
C ARG A 280 2.39 -16.90 -10.36
#